data_AF-A0A7X9WNB0-F1
#
_entry.id   AF-A0A7X9WNB0-F1
#
_cell.length_a   1.000
_cell.length_b   1.000
_cell.length_c   1.000
_cell.angle_alpha   90.00
_cell.angle_beta   90.00
_cell.angle_gamma   90.00
#
_symmetry.space_group_name_H-M   'P 1'
#
loop_
_entity.id
_entity.type
_entity.pdbx_description
1 polymer ?
#
loop_
_entity_poly.entity_id
_entity_poly.type
_entity_poly.pdbx_seq_one_letter_code
_entity_poly.pdbx_strand_id
1 'polypeptide(L)' 'MFVFAVVMSLAAIAQDAPVQTQAVNPPEERKICKRTQDTGSRMGSKRICKTAAEWRAMEGASNGNPRNGDPGQN' A
#
# COMPACT_ATOMS: atom_id res chain seq x y z
N MET A 1 -40.98 -52.26 -3.26
CA MET A 1 -41.38 -51.97 -1.87
C MET A 1 -40.22 -52.33 -0.97
N PHE A 2 -39.40 -51.35 -0.57
CA PHE A 2 -38.77 -51.23 0.75
C PHE A 2 -38.12 -49.85 0.82
N VAL A 3 -38.82 -48.95 1.49
CA VAL A 3 -38.40 -47.59 1.84
C VAL A 3 -37.43 -47.71 3.01
N PHE A 4 -36.21 -47.22 2.87
CA PHE A 4 -35.34 -46.93 4.02
C PHE A 4 -34.88 -45.48 3.91
N ALA A 5 -35.74 -44.59 4.40
CA ALA A 5 -35.43 -43.19 4.65
C ALA A 5 -34.64 -43.11 5.97
N VAL A 6 -33.32 -42.97 5.89
CA VAL A 6 -32.48 -42.67 7.06
C VAL A 6 -32.51 -41.15 7.26
N VAL A 7 -33.34 -40.71 8.19
CA VAL A 7 -33.41 -39.32 8.65
C VAL A 7 -32.29 -39.12 9.68
N MET A 8 -31.18 -38.49 9.28
CA MET A 8 -30.17 -38.00 10.22
C MET A 8 -30.60 -36.62 10.74
N SER A 9 -30.92 -36.56 12.03
CA SER A 9 -31.22 -35.31 12.75
C SER A 9 -29.98 -34.41 12.81
N LEU A 10 -30.10 -33.20 12.27
CA LEU A 10 -29.10 -32.14 12.43
C LEU A 10 -29.18 -31.58 13.86
N ALA A 11 -28.13 -31.79 14.66
CA ALA A 11 -27.92 -31.06 15.89
C ALA A 11 -27.49 -29.62 15.54
N ALA A 12 -28.39 -28.66 15.74
CA ALA A 12 -28.10 -27.24 15.62
C ALA A 12 -27.28 -26.79 16.83
N ILE A 13 -25.96 -26.69 16.68
CA ILE A 13 -25.10 -26.01 17.64
C ILE A 13 -25.30 -24.51 17.49
N ALA A 14 -25.87 -23.87 18.51
CA ALA A 14 -25.90 -22.42 18.60
C ALA A 14 -24.45 -21.93 18.75
N GLN A 15 -23.90 -21.39 17.66
CA GLN A 15 -22.60 -20.75 17.69
C GLN A 15 -22.79 -19.35 18.28
N ASP A 16 -22.40 -19.19 19.55
CA ASP A 16 -22.12 -17.87 20.12
C ASP A 16 -21.03 -17.22 19.26
N ALA A 17 -21.46 -16.33 18.37
CA ALA A 17 -20.56 -15.65 17.46
C ALA A 17 -19.70 -14.69 18.29
N PRO A 18 -18.36 -14.82 18.28
CA PRO A 18 -17.52 -13.84 18.93
C PRO A 18 -17.75 -12.49 18.25
N VAL A 19 -18.19 -11.49 19.03
CA VAL A 19 -18.25 -10.11 18.59
C VAL A 19 -16.84 -9.70 18.20
N GLN A 20 -16.58 -9.70 16.90
CA GLN A 20 -15.34 -9.19 16.34
C GLN A 20 -15.37 -7.68 16.49
N THR A 21 -14.82 -7.18 17.59
CA THR A 21 -14.43 -5.78 17.71
C THR A 21 -13.52 -5.48 16.52
N GLN A 22 -14.05 -4.76 15.53
CA GLN A 22 -13.30 -4.35 14.36
C GLN A 22 -12.14 -3.48 14.85
N ALA A 23 -10.94 -4.03 14.84
CA ALA A 23 -9.74 -3.26 15.05
C ALA A 23 -9.71 -2.17 13.97
N VAL A 24 -9.87 -0.91 14.40
CA VAL A 24 -9.70 0.25 13.54
C VAL A 24 -8.25 0.21 13.08
N ASN A 25 -8.02 -0.28 11.86
CA ASN A 25 -6.71 -0.22 11.25
C ASN A 25 -6.30 1.25 11.19
N PRO A 26 -5.08 1.60 11.65
CA PRO A 26 -4.59 2.96 11.54
C PRO A 26 -4.67 3.39 10.07
N PRO A 27 -5.01 4.67 9.79
CA PRO A 27 -5.23 5.15 8.43
C PRO A 27 -4.02 4.78 7.59
N GLU A 28 -4.26 3.93 6.59
CA GLU A 28 -3.21 3.39 5.74
C GLU A 28 -2.45 4.57 5.12
N GLU A 29 -1.19 4.76 5.51
CA GLU A 29 -0.38 5.84 4.95
C GLU A 29 -0.29 5.63 3.44
N ARG A 30 -0.87 6.58 2.70
CA ARG A 30 -0.93 6.50 1.23
C ARG A 30 0.48 6.45 0.66
N LYS A 31 0.77 5.39 -0.08
CA LYS A 31 2.03 5.24 -0.83
C LYS A 31 1.99 6.11 -2.09
N ILE A 32 3.04 6.89 -2.31
CA ILE A 32 3.23 7.75 -3.48
C ILE A 32 4.26 7.08 -4.39
N CYS A 33 3.86 6.79 -5.63
CA CYS A 33 4.71 6.17 -6.64
C CYS A 33 5.30 7.22 -7.59
N LYS A 34 6.62 7.41 -7.59
CA LYS A 34 7.33 8.30 -8.52
C LYS A 34 8.17 7.48 -9.51
N ARG A 35 8.25 7.92 -10.77
CA ARG A 35 9.21 7.38 -11.74
C ARG A 35 10.54 8.08 -11.53
N THR A 36 11.59 7.30 -11.27
CA THR A 36 12.97 7.80 -11.12
C THR A 36 13.78 7.30 -12.31
N GLN A 37 14.45 8.21 -13.00
CA GLN A 37 15.37 7.86 -14.08
C GLN A 37 16.74 7.61 -13.47
N ASP A 38 17.30 6.42 -13.71
CA ASP A 38 18.69 6.14 -13.39
C ASP A 38 19.59 6.95 -14.33
N THR A 39 20.42 7.83 -13.76
CA THR A 39 21.30 8.71 -14.53
C THR A 39 22.33 7.87 -15.28
N GLY A 40 22.35 7.95 -16.61
CA GLY A 40 23.27 7.19 -17.46
C GLY A 40 22.66 5.96 -18.14
N SER A 41 21.40 5.61 -17.87
CA SER A 41 20.71 4.52 -18.57
C SER A 41 19.49 5.01 -19.35
N ARG A 42 19.48 4.78 -20.67
CA ARG A 42 18.34 5.08 -21.55
C ARG A 42 17.09 4.26 -21.22
N MET A 43 17.25 3.11 -20.57
CA MET A 43 16.16 2.26 -20.07
C MET A 43 16.03 2.28 -18.54
N GLY A 44 16.79 3.11 -17.83
CA GLY A 44 16.89 3.13 -16.37
C GLY A 44 15.68 3.69 -15.62
N SER A 45 14.52 3.84 -16.25
CA SER A 45 13.35 4.35 -15.55
C SER A 45 12.75 3.28 -14.65
N LYS A 46 12.84 3.45 -13.33
CA LYS A 46 12.20 2.59 -12.33
C LYS A 46 11.07 3.33 -11.60
N ARG A 47 10.01 2.63 -11.23
CA ARG A 47 8.92 3.18 -10.39
C ARG A 47 9.20 2.83 -8.94
N ILE A 48 9.32 3.84 -8.08
CA ILE A 48 9.55 3.69 -6.65
C ILE A 48 8.28 4.14 -5.93
N CYS A 49 7.71 3.30 -5.09
CA CYS A 49 6.53 3.59 -4.29
C CYS A 49 6.90 3.63 -2.81
N LYS A 50 6.71 4.78 -2.18
CA LYS A 50 7.11 5.05 -0.79
C LYS A 50 6.09 5.95 -0.10
N THR A 51 6.06 5.97 1.24
CA THR A 51 5.16 6.87 1.99
C THR A 51 5.62 8.33 1.87
N ALA A 52 4.74 9.27 2.22
CA ALA A 52 5.11 10.69 2.26
C ALA A 52 6.26 10.97 3.23
N ALA A 53 6.32 10.28 4.37
CA ALA A 53 7.41 10.40 5.33
C ALA A 53 8.75 9.95 4.73
N GLU A 54 8.77 8.81 4.03
CA GLU A 54 9.97 8.32 3.35
C GLU A 54 10.45 9.27 2.24
N TRP A 55 9.53 9.86 1.47
CA TRP A 55 9.90 10.85 0.44
C TRP A 55 10.54 12.09 1.05
N ARG A 56 9.96 12.64 2.13
CA ARG A 56 10.54 13.80 2.82
C ARG A 56 11.93 13.51 3.38
N ALA A 57 12.16 12.31 3.89
CA ALA A 57 13.48 11.91 4.39
C ALA A 57 14.55 11.90 3.28
N MET A 58 14.18 11.44 2.07
CA MET A 58 15.10 11.44 0.92
C MET A 58 15.32 12.84 0.32
N GLU A 59 14.28 13.67 0.27
CA GLU A 59 14.36 15.04 -0.25
C GLU A 59 15.14 15.96 0.71
N GLY A 60 14.98 15.78 2.02
CA GLY A 60 15.73 16.53 3.04
C GLY A 60 17.25 16.31 2.98
N ALA A 61 17.70 15.15 2.52
CA ALA A 61 19.13 14.86 2.32
C ALA A 61 19.71 15.47 1.03
N SER A 62 18.86 15.80 0.05
CA SER A 62 19.27 16.34 -1.26
C SER A 62 19.26 17.87 -1.33
N ASN A 63 18.94 18.55 -0.23
CA ASN A 63 18.77 20.01 -0.18
C ASN A 63 20.11 20.76 -0.07
N GLY A 64 21.05 20.39 -0.95
CA GLY A 64 22.29 21.11 -1.18
C GLY A 64 22.15 21.98 -2.42
N ASN A 65 21.70 23.22 -2.21
CA ASN A 65 21.93 24.41 -3.05
C ASN A 65 21.05 24.59 -4.32
N PRO A 66 20.06 25.49 -4.30
CA PRO A 66 19.45 26.05 -5.51
C PRO A 66 20.43 27.09 -6.11
N ARG A 67 21.42 26.64 -6.89
CA ARG A 67 22.13 27.56 -7.79
C ARG A 67 21.28 27.72 -9.05
N ASN A 68 20.44 28.76 -8.97
CA ASN A 68 19.88 29.50 -10.09
C ASN A 68 20.76 29.41 -11.34
N GLY A 69 20.29 28.65 -12.33
CA GLY A 69 20.64 28.87 -13.73
C GLY A 69 19.55 29.75 -14.32
N ASP A 70 19.61 31.05 -14.04
CA ASP A 70 18.84 32.07 -14.78
C ASP A 70 19.40 32.11 -16.21
N PRO A 71 18.62 31.76 -17.24
CA PRO A 71 19.11 31.81 -18.61
C PRO A 71 19.02 33.25 -19.11
N GLY A 72 20.19 33.88 -19.25
CA GLY A 72 20.50 34.90 -20.25
C GLY A 72 19.45 35.98 -20.51
N GLN A 73 19.64 37.14 -19.89
CA GLN A 73 19.13 38.40 -20.41
C GLN A 73 20.33 39.31 -20.73
N ASN A 74 20.77 39.26 -21.99
CA ASN A 74 21.59 40.31 -22.63
C ASN A 74 20.67 41.13 -23.53
#